data_AF-A0A180G4A5-F1
#
_entry.id   AF-A0A180G4A5-F1
#
_cell.length_a   1.000
_cell.length_b   1.000
_cell.length_c   1.000
_cell.angle_alpha   90.00
_cell.angle_beta   90.00
_cell.angle_gamma   90.00
#
_symmetry.space_group_name_H-M   'P 1'
#
loop_
_entity.id
_entity.type
_entity.pdbx_description
1 polymer ?
#
loop_
_entity_poly.entity_id
_entity_poly.type
_entity_poly.pdbx_seq_one_letter_code
_entity_poly.pdbx_strand_id
1 'polypeptide(L)'
;MQLGAMENETELQMKKQMEELVFLEDKLREAQQEIVEIGQTRRRNRTEAQILQMEQGPNTLLFLEGEIERIICQLGLECFRNLPGVSSGEAKALMKVKISKSKLYEARVGVIELQKKWDQRGSGTRVQGRFKKQMNTKMKLLKNKWISYNHRAANYNSDFTPEEDLPTPTFDNVKSLGINDPFWNIGLLDHPNEPWAVDLDTQKGIQAYLTVRNCEDELRRISREARQALKWAIEMAGNLETIFEVLQICNQELDGPSDIQQRLVNICTEKNIQEAVLHSVVSNLAKRYCRRWMMWNTCCIQVLNWSQEWIDYPDQDSEVKAQWDQVIMKNKRLWEKLTSKSVTMEENHEEESDDEDDEDDHEVDDDDDGGDDDDDDDDDDDDDDDMMMMMMIMMMMMMMMYRVIPYYFIFISECTTQINKDKS
;
A
#
# COMPACT_ATOMS: atom_id res chain seq x y z
N MET A 1 15.46 -21.36 -27.19
CA MET A 1 16.72 -21.89 -26.61
C MET A 1 16.59 -21.80 -25.10
N GLN A 2 16.44 -22.93 -24.43
CA GLN A 2 16.49 -23.05 -22.98
C GLN A 2 17.96 -22.88 -22.56
N LEU A 3 18.31 -21.72 -22.03
CA LEU A 3 19.64 -21.45 -21.48
C LEU A 3 19.53 -21.37 -19.96
N GLY A 4 20.10 -22.35 -19.27
CA GLY A 4 20.77 -22.12 -17.99
C GLY A 4 19.99 -22.31 -16.68
N ALA A 5 18.92 -23.11 -16.62
CA ALA A 5 18.28 -23.47 -15.34
C ALA A 5 18.93 -24.71 -14.67
N MET A 6 20.25 -24.76 -14.65
CA MET A 6 21.00 -25.61 -13.74
C MET A 6 21.80 -24.68 -12.83
N GLU A 7 21.12 -24.01 -11.90
CA GLU A 7 21.79 -23.71 -10.63
C GLU A 7 22.32 -25.06 -10.13
N ASN A 8 23.65 -25.18 -10.01
CA ASN A 8 24.26 -26.44 -9.61
C ASN A 8 23.71 -26.79 -8.21
N GLU A 9 23.13 -27.97 -8.05
CA GLU A 9 22.55 -28.44 -6.77
C GLU A 9 23.53 -28.27 -5.58
N THR A 10 24.82 -28.31 -5.87
CA THR A 10 25.94 -28.05 -4.96
C THR A 10 26.06 -26.58 -4.51
N GLU A 11 25.79 -25.62 -5.37
CA GLU A 11 25.80 -24.18 -5.08
C GLU A 11 24.61 -23.79 -4.19
N LEU A 12 23.42 -24.33 -4.49
CA LEU A 12 22.23 -24.17 -3.65
C LEU A 12 22.45 -24.74 -2.24
N GLN A 13 23.06 -25.93 -2.17
CA GLN A 13 23.41 -26.55 -0.89
C GLN A 13 24.42 -25.71 -0.11
N MET A 14 25.42 -25.13 -0.78
CA MET A 14 26.39 -24.23 -0.15
C MET A 14 25.73 -22.95 0.38
N LYS A 15 24.83 -22.34 -0.40
CA LYS A 15 24.07 -21.15 0.03
C LYS A 15 23.26 -21.45 1.30
N LYS A 16 22.55 -22.58 1.32
CA LYS A 16 21.78 -23.03 2.49
C LYS A 16 22.65 -23.24 3.73
N GLN A 17 23.82 -23.87 3.57
CA GLN A 17 24.78 -24.04 4.68
C GLN A 17 25.36 -22.71 5.15
N MET A 18 25.60 -21.76 4.25
CA MET A 18 26.05 -20.41 4.63
C MET A 18 24.95 -19.64 5.38
N GLU A 19 23.69 -19.80 4.97
CA GLU A 19 22.54 -19.21 5.66
C GLU A 19 22.38 -19.73 7.09
N GLU A 20 22.57 -21.04 7.26
CA GLU A 20 22.58 -21.72 8.56
C GLU A 20 23.76 -21.27 9.41
N LEU A 21 24.96 -21.17 8.83
CA LEU A 21 26.14 -20.66 9.53
C LEU A 21 25.93 -19.23 10.04
N VAL A 22 25.47 -18.33 9.18
CA VAL A 22 25.17 -16.93 9.57
C VAL A 22 24.11 -16.89 10.68
N PHE A 23 23.11 -17.77 10.62
CA PHE A 23 22.09 -17.86 11.64
C PHE A 23 22.64 -18.32 13.00
N LEU A 24 23.50 -19.35 13.03
CA LEU A 24 24.11 -19.83 14.27
C LEU A 24 25.10 -18.83 14.86
N GLU A 25 25.92 -18.18 14.03
CA GLU A 25 26.82 -17.11 14.45
C GLU A 25 26.05 -15.93 15.08
N ASP A 26 24.91 -15.56 14.50
CA ASP A 26 24.05 -14.51 15.03
C ASP A 26 23.43 -14.92 16.38
N LYS A 27 22.94 -16.16 16.50
CA LYS A 27 22.44 -16.70 17.77
C LYS A 27 23.51 -16.76 18.85
N LEU A 28 24.73 -17.16 18.51
CA LEU A 28 25.85 -17.21 19.45
C LEU A 28 26.12 -15.80 19.99
N ARG A 29 26.21 -14.81 19.09
CA ARG A 29 26.42 -13.40 19.46
C ARG A 29 25.29 -12.86 20.33
N GLU A 30 24.04 -13.13 19.95
CA GLU A 30 22.85 -12.72 20.72
C GLU A 30 22.86 -13.34 22.12
N ALA A 31 23.15 -14.65 22.25
CA ALA A 31 23.25 -15.34 23.55
C ALA A 31 24.40 -14.79 24.42
N GLN A 32 25.57 -14.52 23.83
CA GLN A 32 26.69 -13.88 24.54
C GLN A 32 26.29 -12.49 25.06
N GLN A 33 25.63 -11.69 24.23
CA GLN A 33 25.17 -10.36 24.61
C GLN A 33 24.12 -10.41 25.73
N GLU A 34 23.15 -11.33 25.66
CA GLU A 34 22.13 -11.52 26.70
C GLU A 34 22.75 -11.93 28.04
N ILE A 35 23.73 -12.83 28.05
CA ILE A 35 24.45 -13.21 29.28
C ILE A 35 25.17 -12.00 29.89
N VAL A 36 25.79 -11.16 29.06
CA VAL A 36 26.46 -9.93 29.52
C VAL A 36 25.46 -8.93 30.10
N GLU A 37 24.32 -8.72 29.43
CA GLU A 37 23.26 -7.81 29.89
C GLU A 37 22.65 -8.27 31.22
N ILE A 38 22.35 -9.58 31.37
CA ILE A 38 21.89 -10.13 32.65
C ILE A 38 23.01 -10.02 33.70
N GLY A 39 24.27 -10.20 33.31
CA GLY A 39 25.44 -10.01 34.15
C GLY A 39 25.52 -8.61 34.77
N GLN A 40 25.16 -7.58 34.02
CA GLN A 40 25.15 -6.17 34.45
C GLN A 40 23.97 -5.83 35.38
N THR A 41 22.89 -6.63 35.37
CA THR A 41 21.81 -6.45 36.34
C THR A 41 22.27 -6.85 37.74
N ARG A 42 21.85 -6.06 38.75
CA ARG A 42 22.12 -6.39 40.15
C ARG A 42 21.54 -7.76 40.47
N ARG A 43 22.34 -8.66 41.07
CA ARG A 43 21.95 -10.04 41.39
C ARG A 43 20.59 -10.16 42.11
N ARG A 44 20.24 -9.16 42.94
CA ARG A 44 18.97 -9.10 43.70
C ARG A 44 17.73 -8.77 42.86
N ASN A 45 17.90 -8.23 41.66
CA ASN A 45 16.83 -7.80 40.77
C ASN A 45 16.60 -8.80 39.63
N ARG A 46 17.32 -9.93 39.62
CA ARG A 46 17.19 -10.94 38.57
C ARG A 46 15.94 -11.75 38.78
N THR A 47 15.18 -11.96 37.72
CA THR A 47 14.05 -12.87 37.73
C THR A 47 14.54 -14.32 37.74
N GLU A 48 13.68 -15.25 38.17
CA GLU A 48 13.98 -16.68 38.17
C GLU A 48 14.34 -17.19 36.75
N ALA A 49 13.66 -16.68 35.73
CA ALA A 49 13.97 -16.96 34.33
C ALA A 49 15.38 -16.49 33.91
N GLN A 50 15.83 -15.31 34.39
CA GLN A 50 17.17 -14.79 34.11
C GLN A 50 18.27 -15.59 34.82
N ILE A 51 17.99 -16.09 36.02
CA ILE A 51 18.90 -16.96 36.77
C ILE A 51 19.08 -18.28 36.01
N LEU A 52 17.99 -18.90 35.58
CA LEU A 52 18.01 -20.14 34.80
C LEU A 52 18.76 -19.95 33.46
N GLN A 53 18.53 -18.84 32.77
CA GLN A 53 19.26 -18.50 31.53
C GLN A 53 20.76 -18.33 31.77
N MET A 54 21.19 -17.77 32.90
CA MET A 54 22.62 -17.67 33.25
C MET A 54 23.25 -19.03 33.55
N GLU A 55 22.50 -19.95 34.17
CA GLU A 55 22.99 -21.30 34.47
C GLU A 55 23.11 -22.16 33.20
N GLN A 56 22.16 -22.03 32.28
CA GLN A 56 22.14 -22.77 31.01
C GLN A 56 23.02 -22.15 29.93
N GLY A 57 23.30 -20.84 30.03
CA GLY A 57 24.05 -20.05 29.06
C GLY A 57 25.35 -20.69 28.58
N PRO A 58 26.27 -21.11 29.47
CA PRO A 58 27.51 -21.77 29.07
C PRO A 58 27.30 -23.03 28.21
N ASN A 59 26.29 -23.84 28.53
CA ASN A 59 25.97 -25.05 27.77
C ASN A 59 25.38 -24.70 26.39
N THR A 60 24.54 -23.67 26.31
CA THR A 60 24.00 -23.17 25.04
C THR A 60 25.10 -22.59 24.15
N LEU A 61 26.06 -21.85 24.72
CA LEU A 61 27.20 -21.31 23.97
C LEU A 61 28.08 -22.42 23.40
N LEU A 62 28.45 -23.41 24.22
CA LEU A 62 29.24 -24.56 23.78
C LEU A 62 28.54 -25.36 22.66
N PHE A 63 27.22 -25.53 22.76
CA PHE A 63 26.43 -26.17 21.71
C PHE A 63 26.47 -25.38 20.39
N LEU A 64 26.27 -24.05 20.45
CA LEU A 64 26.30 -23.20 19.27
C LEU A 64 27.71 -23.15 18.64
N GLU A 65 28.76 -23.04 19.44
CA GLU A 65 30.16 -23.10 19.00
C GLU A 65 30.46 -24.43 18.30
N GLY A 66 30.06 -25.56 18.88
CA GLY A 66 30.24 -26.88 18.27
C GLY A 66 29.50 -27.04 16.94
N GLU A 67 28.29 -26.50 16.82
CA GLU A 67 27.51 -26.56 15.57
C GLU A 67 28.11 -25.66 14.49
N ILE A 68 28.61 -24.47 14.87
CA ILE A 68 29.35 -23.57 13.98
C ILE A 68 30.62 -24.27 13.47
N GLU A 69 31.41 -24.88 14.35
CA GLU A 69 32.62 -25.62 13.96
C GLU A 69 32.29 -26.75 13.00
N ARG A 70 31.18 -27.49 13.25
CA ARG A 70 30.72 -28.56 12.35
C ARG A 70 30.42 -28.05 10.95
N ILE A 71 29.68 -26.94 10.82
CA ILE A 71 29.35 -26.37 9.50
C ILE A 71 30.59 -25.80 8.83
N ILE A 72 31.50 -25.13 9.57
CA ILE A 72 32.77 -24.66 9.03
C ILE A 72 33.61 -25.82 8.48
N CYS A 73 33.67 -26.95 9.20
CA CYS A 73 34.36 -28.15 8.73
C CYS A 73 33.76 -28.69 7.43
N GLN A 74 32.42 -28.77 7.34
CA GLN A 74 31.72 -29.20 6.13
C GLN A 74 32.00 -28.28 4.94
N LEU A 75 31.92 -26.96 5.14
CA LEU A 75 32.24 -25.95 4.12
C LEU A 75 33.74 -25.92 3.73
N GLY A 76 34.61 -26.55 4.53
CA GLY A 76 36.04 -26.67 4.31
C GLY A 76 36.47 -27.93 3.54
N LEU A 77 35.55 -28.87 3.28
CA LEU A 77 35.81 -30.11 2.55
C LEU A 77 36.11 -29.86 1.06
N GLU A 78 36.86 -30.78 0.43
CA GLU A 78 37.36 -30.64 -0.95
C GLU A 78 36.24 -30.46 -1.99
N CYS A 79 35.06 -31.02 -1.73
CA CYS A 79 33.87 -30.83 -2.58
C CYS A 79 33.38 -29.38 -2.65
N PHE A 80 33.73 -28.51 -1.69
CA PHE A 80 33.39 -27.08 -1.68
C PHE A 80 34.59 -26.18 -1.98
N ARG A 81 35.81 -26.72 -2.10
CA ARG A 81 37.03 -25.97 -2.45
C ARG A 81 37.18 -25.74 -3.95
N ASN A 82 36.57 -26.57 -4.79
CA ASN A 82 36.83 -26.57 -6.23
C ASN A 82 35.61 -26.15 -7.09
N LEU A 83 34.57 -25.54 -6.49
CA LEU A 83 33.45 -25.00 -7.28
C LEU A 83 33.92 -23.79 -8.11
N PRO A 84 33.65 -23.76 -9.42
CA PRO A 84 33.89 -22.57 -10.24
C PRO A 84 32.98 -21.43 -9.75
N GLY A 85 33.58 -20.32 -9.31
CA GLY A 85 32.86 -19.11 -8.88
C GLY A 85 32.89 -18.78 -7.37
N VAL A 86 33.24 -19.72 -6.47
CA VAL A 86 33.14 -19.50 -5.00
C VAL A 86 34.44 -19.83 -4.22
N SER A 87 35.54 -20.11 -4.91
CA SER A 87 36.80 -20.56 -4.28
C SER A 87 37.76 -19.43 -3.86
N SER A 88 37.25 -18.44 -3.11
CA SER A 88 38.09 -17.49 -2.36
C SER A 88 37.49 -17.27 -0.97
N GLY A 89 38.34 -17.10 0.05
CA GLY A 89 37.91 -16.70 1.40
C GLY A 89 37.09 -15.40 1.37
N GLU A 90 37.40 -14.53 0.42
CA GLU A 90 36.68 -13.31 0.09
C GLU A 90 35.24 -13.58 -0.35
N ALA A 91 35.03 -14.50 -1.31
CA ALA A 91 33.70 -14.86 -1.81
C ALA A 91 32.79 -15.42 -0.71
N LYS A 92 33.36 -16.22 0.21
CA LYS A 92 32.62 -16.74 1.38
C LYS A 92 32.26 -15.61 2.35
N ALA A 93 33.18 -14.70 2.64
CA ALA A 93 32.94 -13.56 3.52
C ALA A 93 31.86 -12.63 2.93
N LEU A 94 31.95 -12.34 1.64
CA LEU A 94 31.00 -11.54 0.90
C LEU A 94 29.60 -12.19 0.91
N MET A 95 29.49 -13.51 0.67
CA MET A 95 28.22 -14.24 0.78
C MET A 95 27.58 -14.11 2.16
N LYS A 96 28.37 -14.20 3.24
CA LYS A 96 27.86 -13.96 4.61
C LYS A 96 27.32 -12.53 4.77
N VAL A 97 28.03 -11.52 4.24
CA VAL A 97 27.56 -10.13 4.27
C VAL A 97 26.22 -9.99 3.54
N LYS A 98 26.07 -10.59 2.37
CA LYS A 98 24.80 -10.58 1.61
C LYS A 98 23.64 -11.18 2.39
N ILE A 99 23.85 -12.37 2.97
CA ILE A 99 22.81 -13.07 3.75
C ILE A 99 22.40 -12.20 4.94
N SER A 100 23.36 -11.62 5.66
CA SER A 100 23.06 -10.68 6.74
C SER A 100 22.32 -9.43 6.24
N LYS A 101 22.66 -8.91 5.06
CA LYS A 101 21.97 -7.75 4.45
C LYS A 101 20.52 -8.08 4.07
N SER A 102 20.26 -9.26 3.51
CA SER A 102 18.90 -9.75 3.22
C SER A 102 18.07 -9.87 4.50
N LYS A 103 18.63 -10.49 5.55
CA LYS A 103 17.97 -10.60 6.86
C LYS A 103 17.71 -9.23 7.50
N LEU A 104 18.59 -8.26 7.28
CA LEU A 104 18.39 -6.87 7.72
C LEU A 104 17.22 -6.21 6.97
N TYR A 105 17.13 -6.40 5.65
CA TYR A 105 16.01 -5.91 4.84
C TYR A 105 14.68 -6.49 5.30
N GLU A 106 14.60 -7.81 5.50
CA GLU A 106 13.39 -8.48 6.01
C GLU A 106 12.96 -7.92 7.38
N ALA A 107 13.92 -7.70 8.28
CA ALA A 107 13.64 -7.10 9.58
C ALA A 107 13.12 -5.66 9.44
N ARG A 108 13.63 -4.89 8.48
CA ARG A 108 13.19 -3.52 8.19
C ARG A 108 11.77 -3.49 7.63
N VAL A 109 11.46 -4.35 6.66
CA VAL A 109 10.11 -4.52 6.12
C VAL A 109 9.13 -4.82 7.26
N GLY A 110 9.49 -5.76 8.15
CA GLY A 110 8.66 -6.10 9.30
C GLY A 110 8.38 -4.95 10.28
N VAL A 111 9.28 -3.95 10.38
CA VAL A 111 9.03 -2.72 11.16
C VAL A 111 8.08 -1.79 10.40
N ILE A 112 8.30 -1.59 9.10
CA ILE A 112 7.47 -0.71 8.26
C ILE A 112 6.03 -1.22 8.17
N GLU A 113 5.85 -2.53 7.95
CA GLU A 113 4.51 -3.15 7.90
C GLU A 113 3.76 -2.98 9.22
N LEU A 114 4.45 -3.15 10.34
CA LEU A 114 3.85 -2.98 11.65
C LEU A 114 3.52 -1.51 11.93
N GLN A 115 4.38 -0.57 11.51
CA GLN A 115 4.12 0.86 11.62
C GLN A 115 2.87 1.24 10.81
N LYS A 116 2.75 0.77 9.57
CA LYS A 116 1.56 1.00 8.74
C LYS A 116 0.28 0.47 9.40
N LYS A 117 0.34 -0.70 10.06
CA LYS A 117 -0.80 -1.26 10.81
C LYS A 117 -1.12 -0.48 12.07
N TRP A 118 -0.13 0.11 12.72
CA TRP A 118 -0.34 0.97 13.88
C TRP A 118 -0.95 2.31 13.47
N ASP A 119 -0.44 2.93 12.39
CA ASP A 119 -0.90 4.24 11.92
C ASP A 119 -2.35 4.23 11.37
N GLN A 120 -2.95 3.05 11.20
CA GLN A 120 -4.38 2.91 10.92
C GLN A 120 -5.19 3.37 12.15
N ARG A 121 -5.90 4.50 12.00
CA ARG A 121 -6.82 5.03 13.03
C ARG A 121 -7.92 4.01 13.36
N GLY A 122 -8.40 4.02 14.60
CA GLY A 122 -9.51 3.17 15.07
C GLY A 122 -9.11 1.99 15.98
N SER A 123 -7.82 1.79 16.24
CA SER A 123 -7.38 0.72 17.15
C SER A 123 -7.54 1.12 18.62
N GLY A 124 -8.42 0.43 19.36
CA GLY A 124 -8.62 0.63 20.81
C GLY A 124 -7.35 0.42 21.65
N THR A 125 -7.36 0.89 22.89
CA THR A 125 -6.20 0.92 23.83
C THR A 125 -5.49 -0.44 24.00
N ARG A 126 -6.24 -1.55 24.03
CA ARG A 126 -5.70 -2.93 24.05
C ARG A 126 -4.88 -3.28 22.79
N VAL A 127 -5.35 -2.86 21.62
CA VAL A 127 -4.70 -3.11 20.34
C VAL A 127 -3.41 -2.28 20.24
N GLN A 128 -3.45 -1.02 20.69
CA GLN A 128 -2.27 -0.16 20.78
C GLN A 128 -1.20 -0.73 21.73
N GLY A 129 -1.59 -1.27 22.89
CA GLY A 129 -0.67 -1.95 23.81
C GLY A 129 0.03 -3.16 23.18
N ARG A 130 -0.73 -3.97 22.41
CA ARG A 130 -0.17 -5.09 21.62
C ARG A 130 0.79 -4.59 20.55
N PHE A 131 0.44 -3.55 19.80
CA PHE A 131 1.31 -3.00 18.76
C PHE A 131 2.60 -2.42 19.33
N LYS A 132 2.54 -1.73 20.48
CA LYS A 132 3.72 -1.25 21.19
C LYS A 132 4.68 -2.39 21.57
N LYS A 133 4.16 -3.50 22.10
CA LYS A 133 4.97 -4.68 22.43
C LYS A 133 5.58 -5.32 21.18
N GLN A 134 4.80 -5.45 20.11
CA GLN A 134 5.28 -6.00 18.84
C GLN A 134 6.33 -5.09 18.19
N MET A 135 6.16 -3.77 18.26
CA MET A 135 7.08 -2.78 17.70
C MET A 135 8.41 -2.82 18.42
N ASN A 136 8.41 -2.86 19.76
CA ASN A 136 9.64 -3.03 20.54
C ASN A 136 10.38 -4.32 20.14
N THR A 137 9.64 -5.41 19.92
CA THR A 137 10.21 -6.70 19.49
C THR A 137 10.82 -6.61 18.09
N LYS A 138 10.10 -6.02 17.12
CA LYS A 138 10.57 -5.84 15.73
C LYS A 138 11.75 -4.88 15.65
N MET A 139 11.75 -3.81 16.45
CA MET A 139 12.85 -2.85 16.53
C MET A 139 14.10 -3.46 17.18
N LYS A 140 13.94 -4.30 18.22
CA LYS A 140 15.05 -5.10 18.78
C LYS A 140 15.63 -6.04 17.72
N LEU A 141 14.78 -6.74 16.97
CA LEU A 141 15.21 -7.62 15.88
C LEU A 141 15.97 -6.84 14.80
N LEU A 142 15.47 -5.69 14.37
CA LEU A 142 16.13 -4.82 13.39
C LEU A 142 17.53 -4.40 13.88
N LYS A 143 17.66 -4.02 15.15
CA LYS A 143 18.96 -3.68 15.76
C LYS A 143 19.93 -4.85 15.72
N ASN A 144 19.48 -6.05 16.09
CA ASN A 144 20.32 -7.25 16.06
C ASN A 144 20.79 -7.58 14.64
N LYS A 145 19.90 -7.50 13.65
CA LYS A 145 20.26 -7.74 12.24
C LYS A 145 21.18 -6.65 11.69
N TRP A 146 21.02 -5.41 12.14
CA TRP A 146 21.93 -4.32 11.78
C TRP A 146 23.34 -4.57 12.32
N ILE A 147 23.47 -4.95 13.60
CA ILE A 147 24.77 -5.31 14.20
C ILE A 147 25.42 -6.46 13.42
N SER A 148 24.63 -7.51 13.10
CA SER A 148 25.05 -8.68 12.33
C SER A 148 25.61 -8.31 10.95
N TYR A 149 24.92 -7.44 10.21
CA TYR A 149 25.37 -6.93 8.92
C TYR A 149 26.61 -6.02 9.08
N ASN A 150 26.53 -5.01 9.94
CA ASN A 150 27.56 -3.99 10.08
C ASN A 150 28.91 -4.57 10.53
N HIS A 151 28.88 -5.55 11.44
CA HIS A 151 30.07 -6.27 11.86
C HIS A 151 30.71 -7.04 10.70
N ARG A 152 29.90 -7.73 9.88
CA ARG A 152 30.43 -8.50 8.74
C ARG A 152 30.92 -7.59 7.61
N ALA A 153 30.22 -6.50 7.33
CA ALA A 153 30.65 -5.50 6.35
C ALA A 153 31.96 -4.82 6.77
N ALA A 154 32.09 -4.43 8.05
CA ALA A 154 33.32 -3.86 8.58
C ALA A 154 34.50 -4.85 8.52
N ASN A 155 34.27 -6.11 8.90
CA ASN A 155 35.31 -7.15 8.78
C ASN A 155 35.70 -7.37 7.32
N TYR A 156 34.73 -7.43 6.41
CA TYR A 156 35.00 -7.59 4.98
C TYR A 156 35.86 -6.45 4.41
N ASN A 157 35.50 -5.20 4.70
CA ASN A 157 36.27 -4.03 4.24
C ASN A 157 37.69 -4.05 4.82
N SER A 158 37.86 -4.49 6.07
CA SER A 158 39.18 -4.62 6.71
C SER A 158 40.02 -5.76 6.15
N ASP A 159 39.42 -6.90 5.79
CA ASP A 159 40.14 -8.12 5.45
C ASP A 159 40.51 -8.21 3.96
N PHE A 160 39.76 -7.58 3.05
CA PHE A 160 39.87 -7.81 1.60
C PHE A 160 40.15 -6.56 0.74
N THR A 161 40.09 -5.34 1.29
CA THR A 161 40.35 -4.08 0.55
C THR A 161 39.60 -4.01 -0.80
N PRO A 162 38.25 -3.99 -0.80
CA PRO A 162 37.46 -3.95 -2.03
C PRO A 162 37.65 -2.63 -2.80
N GLU A 163 37.32 -2.63 -4.10
CA GLU A 163 37.38 -1.43 -4.96
C GLU A 163 36.44 -0.32 -4.46
N GLU A 164 35.28 -0.71 -3.93
CA GLU A 164 34.37 0.15 -3.17
C GLU A 164 34.03 -0.53 -1.83
N ASP A 165 34.18 0.20 -0.74
CA ASP A 165 33.85 -0.29 0.60
C ASP A 165 32.34 -0.54 0.74
N LEU A 166 31.99 -1.67 1.38
CA LEU A 166 30.60 -1.95 1.70
C LEU A 166 30.08 -0.91 2.71
N PRO A 167 28.86 -0.37 2.51
CA PRO A 167 28.34 0.68 3.36
C PRO A 167 28.10 0.18 4.79
N THR A 168 28.64 0.90 5.78
CA THR A 168 28.45 0.63 7.22
C THR A 168 27.67 1.77 7.90
N PRO A 169 26.37 1.97 7.56
CA PRO A 169 25.57 3.06 8.12
C PRO A 169 25.33 2.87 9.62
N THR A 170 25.14 3.98 10.34
CA THR A 170 24.70 3.94 11.75
C THR A 170 23.28 3.36 11.85
N PHE A 171 22.92 2.88 13.04
CA PHE A 171 21.59 2.32 13.26
C PHE A 171 20.47 3.35 12.99
N ASP A 172 20.68 4.61 13.37
CA ASP A 172 19.70 5.67 13.15
C ASP A 172 19.55 6.02 11.67
N ASN A 173 20.64 5.97 10.90
CA ASN A 173 20.55 6.10 9.45
C ASN A 173 19.67 4.98 8.88
N VAL A 174 19.92 3.71 9.24
CA VAL A 174 19.12 2.56 8.76
C VAL A 174 17.62 2.68 9.08
N LYS A 175 17.27 3.26 10.23
CA LYS A 175 15.86 3.55 10.58
C LYS A 175 15.23 4.61 9.68
N SER A 176 16.01 5.58 9.22
CA SER A 176 15.53 6.66 8.35
C SER A 176 15.46 6.26 6.88
N LEU A 177 16.21 5.23 6.45
CA LEU A 177 16.18 4.77 5.07
C LEU A 177 14.78 4.29 4.68
N GLY A 178 14.29 4.82 3.56
CA GLY A 178 13.11 4.31 2.87
C GLY A 178 13.38 2.93 2.26
N ILE A 179 12.32 2.19 1.95
CA ILE A 179 12.48 0.83 1.38
C ILE A 179 13.08 0.85 -0.04
N ASN A 180 12.93 1.95 -0.75
CA ASN A 180 13.45 2.16 -2.11
C ASN A 180 14.89 2.69 -2.11
N ASP A 181 15.52 2.81 -0.95
CA ASP A 181 16.90 3.33 -0.86
C ASP A 181 17.89 2.37 -1.53
N PRO A 182 18.87 2.87 -2.33
CA PRO A 182 19.86 2.03 -3.00
C PRO A 182 20.66 1.13 -2.05
N PHE A 183 20.78 1.50 -0.78
CA PHE A 183 21.37 0.66 0.25
C PHE A 183 20.76 -0.74 0.27
N TRP A 184 19.46 -0.91 0.02
CA TRP A 184 18.78 -2.20 0.08
C TRP A 184 19.09 -3.11 -1.12
N ASN A 185 19.69 -2.58 -2.18
CA ASN A 185 20.05 -3.37 -3.35
C ASN A 185 21.18 -4.36 -3.01
N ILE A 186 20.94 -5.65 -3.26
CA ILE A 186 21.90 -6.76 -3.06
C ILE A 186 22.66 -7.07 -4.37
N GLY A 187 22.41 -6.28 -5.42
CA GLY A 187 22.51 -6.58 -6.85
C GLY A 187 23.85 -6.96 -7.47
N LEU A 188 24.90 -7.26 -6.71
CA LEU A 188 26.22 -7.54 -7.28
C LEU A 188 26.55 -9.03 -7.48
N LEU A 189 25.72 -9.95 -6.99
CA LEU A 189 26.27 -11.26 -6.60
C LEU A 189 25.35 -12.47 -6.83
N ASP A 190 24.23 -12.31 -7.52
CA ASP A 190 23.56 -13.48 -8.10
C ASP A 190 24.09 -13.72 -9.53
N HIS A 191 24.67 -12.67 -10.13
CA HIS A 191 25.06 -12.67 -11.53
C HIS A 191 26.22 -11.69 -11.80
N PRO A 192 27.39 -11.86 -11.16
CA PRO A 192 28.48 -10.89 -11.19
C PRO A 192 29.02 -10.59 -12.60
N ASN A 193 28.67 -11.41 -13.60
CA ASN A 193 29.07 -11.26 -15.00
C ASN A 193 27.90 -11.17 -15.98
N GLU A 194 26.64 -11.21 -15.51
CA GLU A 194 25.54 -11.10 -16.47
C GLU A 194 25.39 -9.67 -16.94
N PRO A 195 25.08 -9.45 -18.24
CA PRO A 195 24.94 -8.10 -18.80
C PRO A 195 23.94 -7.24 -18.02
N TRP A 196 22.85 -7.80 -17.50
CA TRP A 196 21.87 -7.02 -16.74
C TRP A 196 22.37 -6.54 -15.37
N ALA A 197 23.44 -7.12 -14.83
CA ALA A 197 23.99 -6.76 -13.52
C ALA A 197 25.17 -5.76 -13.63
N VAL A 198 25.88 -5.74 -14.75
CA VAL A 198 27.11 -4.94 -14.93
C VAL A 198 27.00 -3.94 -16.09
N ASP A 199 26.33 -4.30 -17.18
CA ASP A 199 26.20 -3.44 -18.35
C ASP A 199 25.08 -2.41 -18.16
N LEU A 200 25.50 -1.14 -18.11
CA LEU A 200 24.63 0.01 -17.88
C LEU A 200 23.55 0.14 -18.96
N ASP A 201 23.87 -0.21 -20.22
CA ASP A 201 22.92 -0.12 -21.32
C ASP A 201 21.85 -1.21 -21.21
N THR A 202 22.23 -2.44 -20.83
CA THR A 202 21.29 -3.51 -20.52
C THR A 202 20.39 -3.15 -19.34
N GLN A 203 20.94 -2.58 -18.26
CA GLN A 203 20.15 -2.11 -17.12
C GLN A 203 19.13 -1.03 -17.50
N LYS A 204 19.58 -0.02 -18.25
CA LYS A 204 18.69 1.03 -18.78
C LYS A 204 17.62 0.44 -19.69
N GLY A 205 17.97 -0.54 -20.53
CA GLY A 205 17.03 -1.25 -21.39
C GLY A 205 15.95 -1.99 -20.60
N ILE A 206 16.35 -2.71 -19.54
CA ILE A 206 15.42 -3.41 -18.64
C ILE A 206 14.52 -2.40 -17.91
N GLN A 207 15.09 -1.32 -17.39
CA GLN A 207 14.31 -0.29 -16.70
C GLN A 207 13.31 0.38 -17.64
N ALA A 208 13.72 0.71 -18.86
CA ALA A 208 12.84 1.26 -19.89
C ALA A 208 11.72 0.29 -20.24
N TYR A 209 12.03 -0.99 -20.44
CA TYR A 209 11.04 -2.04 -20.70
C TYR A 209 10.02 -2.18 -19.55
N LEU A 210 10.50 -2.25 -18.30
CA LEU A 210 9.63 -2.31 -17.12
C LEU A 210 8.76 -1.07 -17.00
N THR A 211 9.32 0.11 -17.28
CA THR A 211 8.56 1.36 -17.27
C THR A 211 7.43 1.33 -18.30
N VAL A 212 7.72 0.92 -19.54
CA VAL A 212 6.70 0.77 -20.59
C VAL A 212 5.63 -0.22 -20.16
N ARG A 213 6.01 -1.40 -19.67
CA ARG A 213 5.06 -2.42 -19.20
C ARG A 213 4.18 -1.92 -18.06
N ASN A 214 4.77 -1.23 -17.08
CA ASN A 214 4.03 -0.63 -15.97
C ASN A 214 3.06 0.45 -16.46
N CYS A 215 3.47 1.29 -17.43
CA CYS A 215 2.58 2.25 -18.06
C CYS A 215 1.40 1.57 -18.77
N GLU A 216 1.64 0.48 -19.50
CA GLU A 216 0.55 -0.29 -20.11
C GLU A 216 -0.42 -0.86 -19.07
N ASP A 217 0.10 -1.41 -17.96
CA ASP A 217 -0.73 -1.93 -16.87
C ASP A 217 -1.55 -0.82 -16.19
N GLU A 218 -0.96 0.36 -16.02
CA GLU A 218 -1.66 1.54 -15.50
C GLU A 218 -2.76 2.01 -16.46
N LEU A 219 -2.50 2.04 -17.77
CA LEU A 219 -3.49 2.37 -18.79
C LEU A 219 -4.66 1.36 -18.79
N ARG A 220 -4.39 0.06 -18.64
CA ARG A 220 -5.43 -0.96 -18.44
C ARG A 220 -6.21 -0.71 -17.15
N ARG A 221 -5.56 -0.28 -16.06
CA ARG A 221 -6.25 0.04 -14.80
C ARG A 221 -7.17 1.24 -14.95
N ILE A 222 -6.67 2.35 -15.48
CA ILE A 222 -7.45 3.58 -15.76
C ILE A 222 -8.64 3.26 -16.67
N SER A 223 -8.42 2.43 -17.69
CA SER A 223 -9.48 1.96 -18.60
C SER A 223 -10.61 1.24 -17.84
N ARG A 224 -10.29 0.36 -16.90
CA ARG A 224 -11.30 -0.32 -16.06
C ARG A 224 -12.00 0.65 -15.11
N GLU A 225 -11.24 1.51 -14.44
CA GLU A 225 -11.78 2.49 -13.48
C GLU A 225 -12.74 3.49 -14.16
N ALA A 226 -12.44 3.95 -15.38
CA ALA A 226 -13.32 4.85 -16.13
C ALA A 226 -14.69 4.21 -16.41
N ARG A 227 -14.72 2.91 -16.77
CA ARG A 227 -15.96 2.16 -16.98
C ARG A 227 -16.72 1.95 -15.69
N GLN A 228 -16.00 1.66 -14.60
CA GLN A 228 -16.61 1.47 -13.29
C GLN A 228 -17.25 2.78 -12.80
N ALA A 229 -16.56 3.90 -12.95
CA ALA A 229 -17.10 5.23 -12.62
C ALA A 229 -18.38 5.54 -13.42
N LEU A 230 -18.42 5.16 -14.70
CA LEU A 230 -19.62 5.34 -15.52
C LEU A 230 -20.78 4.43 -15.08
N LYS A 231 -20.49 3.16 -14.75
CA LYS A 231 -21.48 2.23 -14.19
C LYS A 231 -22.07 2.76 -12.88
N TRP A 232 -21.25 3.28 -11.98
CA TRP A 232 -21.74 3.92 -10.75
C TRP A 232 -22.58 5.17 -11.04
N ALA A 233 -22.20 5.99 -12.03
CA ALA A 233 -23.02 7.13 -12.42
C ALA A 233 -24.40 6.70 -12.96
N ILE A 234 -24.46 5.59 -13.71
CA ILE A 234 -25.72 5.01 -14.19
C ILE A 234 -26.59 4.52 -13.01
N GLU A 235 -25.99 3.80 -12.07
CA GLU A 235 -26.69 3.33 -10.86
C GLU A 235 -27.23 4.48 -10.03
N MET A 236 -26.39 5.50 -9.76
CA MET A 236 -26.79 6.70 -9.04
C MET A 236 -27.91 7.47 -9.74
N ALA A 237 -27.90 7.52 -11.08
CA ALA A 237 -29.00 8.11 -11.83
C ALA A 237 -30.31 7.34 -11.65
N GLY A 238 -30.27 6.00 -11.63
CA GLY A 238 -31.44 5.16 -11.35
C GLY A 238 -31.99 5.36 -9.93
N ASN A 239 -31.11 5.45 -8.94
CA ASN A 239 -31.49 5.71 -7.54
C ASN A 239 -32.14 7.10 -7.41
N LEU A 240 -31.54 8.12 -8.03
CA LEU A 240 -32.08 9.49 -8.00
C LEU A 240 -33.42 9.61 -8.73
N GLU A 241 -33.60 8.90 -9.85
CA GLU A 241 -34.89 8.80 -10.55
C GLU A 241 -35.95 8.15 -9.64
N THR A 242 -35.60 7.05 -8.95
CA THR A 242 -36.51 6.36 -8.03
C THR A 242 -36.94 7.26 -6.87
N ILE A 243 -35.99 7.97 -6.24
CA ILE A 243 -36.30 8.92 -5.15
C ILE A 243 -37.19 10.06 -5.67
N PHE A 244 -36.90 10.57 -6.87
CA PHE A 244 -37.69 11.65 -7.46
C PHE A 244 -39.13 11.22 -7.80
N GLU A 245 -39.31 10.02 -8.38
CA GLU A 245 -40.63 9.45 -8.65
C GLU A 245 -41.43 9.24 -7.37
N VAL A 246 -40.79 8.72 -6.32
CA VAL A 246 -41.39 8.52 -5.00
C VAL A 246 -41.88 9.85 -4.41
N LEU A 247 -41.05 10.90 -4.43
CA LEU A 247 -41.45 12.24 -3.97
C LEU A 247 -42.57 12.85 -4.83
N GLN A 248 -42.59 12.58 -6.13
CA GLN A 248 -43.62 13.09 -7.02
C GLN A 248 -44.97 12.37 -6.83
N ILE A 249 -44.96 11.08 -6.51
CA ILE A 249 -46.14 10.29 -6.13
C ILE A 249 -46.70 10.77 -4.78
N CYS A 250 -45.84 11.18 -3.84
CA CYS A 250 -46.28 11.72 -2.55
C CYS A 250 -47.02 13.05 -2.66
N ASN A 251 -46.75 13.83 -3.70
CA ASN A 251 -47.44 15.08 -4.01
C ASN A 251 -48.76 14.91 -4.78
N GLN A 252 -49.18 13.67 -5.12
CA GLN A 252 -50.44 13.42 -5.82
C GLN A 252 -51.55 13.01 -4.83
N GLU A 253 -52.73 13.63 -4.93
CA GLU A 253 -53.94 13.19 -4.24
C GLU A 253 -54.39 11.83 -4.82
N LEU A 254 -53.88 10.75 -4.25
CA LEU A 254 -54.33 9.38 -4.53
C LEU A 254 -55.42 8.97 -3.54
N ASP A 255 -56.30 8.04 -3.95
CA ASP A 255 -57.40 7.50 -3.15
C ASP A 255 -56.84 6.53 -2.08
N GLY A 256 -56.18 7.12 -1.07
CA GLY A 256 -55.53 6.44 0.06
C GLY A 256 -54.00 6.53 0.05
N PRO A 257 -53.35 6.64 1.23
CA PRO A 257 -51.90 6.74 1.30
C PRO A 257 -51.23 5.42 0.88
N SER A 258 -50.35 5.48 -0.13
CA SER A 258 -49.48 4.36 -0.50
C SER A 258 -48.51 4.04 0.64
N ASP A 259 -48.08 2.79 0.80
CA ASP A 259 -47.05 2.38 1.78
C ASP A 259 -45.78 3.25 1.70
N ILE A 260 -45.46 3.74 0.50
CA ILE A 260 -44.34 4.62 0.21
C ILE A 260 -44.57 6.04 0.79
N GLN A 261 -45.79 6.57 0.67
CA GLN A 261 -46.17 7.86 1.26
C GLN A 261 -46.10 7.79 2.79
N GLN A 262 -46.58 6.70 3.39
CA GLN A 262 -46.52 6.51 4.83
C GLN A 262 -45.07 6.41 5.35
N ARG A 263 -44.18 5.72 4.63
CA ARG A 263 -42.76 5.64 5.00
C ARG A 263 -42.06 6.99 4.94
N LEU A 264 -42.31 7.80 3.90
CA LEU A 264 -41.72 9.14 3.81
C LEU A 264 -42.23 10.07 4.91
N VAL A 265 -43.54 10.04 5.21
CA VAL A 265 -44.12 10.80 6.32
C VAL A 265 -43.46 10.40 7.64
N ASN A 266 -43.26 9.09 7.89
CA ASN A 266 -42.61 8.60 9.10
C ASN A 266 -41.14 9.07 9.21
N ILE A 267 -40.37 9.06 8.13
CA ILE A 267 -38.98 9.56 8.13
C ILE A 267 -38.95 11.07 8.41
N CYS A 268 -39.84 11.83 7.78
CA CYS A 268 -39.97 13.26 8.00
C CYS A 268 -40.35 13.59 9.45
N THR A 269 -41.25 12.82 10.08
CA THR A 269 -41.62 13.01 11.50
C THR A 269 -40.54 12.53 12.46
N GLU A 270 -39.88 11.40 12.21
CA GLU A 270 -38.79 10.88 13.05
C GLU A 270 -37.55 11.80 13.05
N LYS A 271 -37.20 12.36 11.88
CA LYS A 271 -36.04 13.24 11.72
C LYS A 271 -36.37 14.72 11.86
N ASN A 272 -37.64 15.07 12.14
CA ASN A 272 -38.14 16.44 12.21
C ASN A 272 -37.81 17.29 10.96
N ILE A 273 -37.89 16.68 9.78
CA ILE A 273 -37.62 17.32 8.49
C ILE A 273 -38.95 17.68 7.83
N GLN A 274 -39.10 18.93 7.41
CA GLN A 274 -40.26 19.34 6.61
C GLN A 274 -40.18 18.72 5.22
N GLU A 275 -41.28 18.12 4.75
CA GLU A 275 -41.38 17.50 3.42
C GLU A 275 -40.99 18.46 2.28
N ALA A 276 -41.37 19.74 2.39
CA ALA A 276 -41.00 20.78 1.43
C ALA A 276 -39.47 21.01 1.38
N VAL A 277 -38.77 20.87 2.51
CA VAL A 277 -37.30 20.97 2.59
C VAL A 277 -36.67 19.77 1.91
N LEU A 278 -37.14 18.55 2.20
CA LEU A 278 -36.66 17.33 1.54
C LEU A 278 -36.85 17.40 0.02
N HIS A 279 -38.03 17.83 -0.44
CA HIS A 279 -38.33 17.99 -1.85
C HIS A 279 -37.44 19.05 -2.53
N SER A 280 -37.17 20.16 -1.84
CA SER A 280 -36.24 21.20 -2.31
C SER A 280 -34.81 20.69 -2.44
N VAL A 281 -34.30 20.00 -1.41
CA VAL A 281 -32.95 19.42 -1.40
C VAL A 281 -32.77 18.41 -2.52
N VAL A 282 -33.69 17.45 -2.65
CA VAL A 282 -33.61 16.43 -3.70
C VAL A 282 -33.77 17.05 -5.09
N SER A 283 -34.66 18.04 -5.26
CA SER A 283 -34.80 18.75 -6.54
C SER A 283 -33.52 19.49 -6.93
N ASN A 284 -32.86 20.16 -5.97
CA ASN A 284 -31.60 20.86 -6.22
C ASN A 284 -30.45 19.90 -6.50
N LEU A 285 -30.40 18.77 -5.78
CA LEU A 285 -29.43 17.70 -6.02
C LEU A 285 -29.60 17.10 -7.42
N ALA A 286 -30.84 16.81 -7.82
CA ALA A 286 -31.20 16.32 -9.15
C ALA A 286 -30.76 17.29 -10.25
N LYS A 287 -31.00 18.60 -10.06
CA LYS A 287 -30.52 19.65 -10.98
C LYS A 287 -28.99 19.60 -11.10
N ARG A 288 -28.26 19.63 -9.98
CA ARG A 288 -26.79 19.62 -9.96
C ARG A 288 -26.23 18.41 -10.71
N TYR A 289 -26.75 17.21 -10.45
CA TYR A 289 -26.31 15.99 -11.14
C TYR A 289 -26.69 15.97 -12.62
N CYS A 290 -27.92 16.38 -12.98
CA CYS A 290 -28.33 16.48 -14.38
C CYS A 290 -27.38 17.38 -15.17
N ARG A 291 -27.07 18.59 -14.66
CA ARG A 291 -26.14 19.52 -15.30
C ARG A 291 -24.75 18.90 -15.44
N ARG A 292 -24.22 18.33 -14.36
CA ARG A 292 -22.88 17.75 -14.32
C ARG A 292 -22.73 16.56 -15.28
N TRP A 293 -23.67 15.62 -15.27
CA TRP A 293 -23.65 14.47 -16.18
C TRP A 293 -23.82 14.86 -17.65
N MET A 294 -24.69 15.83 -17.95
CA MET A 294 -24.80 16.36 -19.32
C MET A 294 -23.49 17.01 -19.78
N MET A 295 -22.84 17.80 -18.92
CA MET A 295 -21.54 18.42 -19.21
C MET A 295 -20.44 17.38 -19.43
N TRP A 296 -20.40 16.33 -18.60
CA TRP A 296 -19.38 15.28 -18.70
C TRP A 296 -19.61 14.30 -19.84
N ASN A 297 -20.82 14.25 -20.41
CA ASN A 297 -21.20 13.28 -21.43
C ASN A 297 -20.16 13.14 -22.55
N THR A 298 -19.73 14.26 -23.13
CA THR A 298 -18.77 14.26 -24.24
C THR A 298 -17.43 13.63 -23.82
N CYS A 299 -16.90 14.03 -22.66
CA CYS A 299 -15.64 13.53 -22.14
C CYS A 299 -15.72 12.04 -21.75
N CYS A 300 -16.82 11.62 -21.11
CA CYS A 300 -17.04 10.21 -20.76
C CYS A 300 -16.99 9.31 -22.01
N ILE A 301 -17.67 9.71 -23.09
CA ILE A 301 -17.66 8.95 -24.35
C ILE A 301 -16.26 8.97 -25.00
N GLN A 302 -15.57 10.11 -24.99
CA GLN A 302 -14.20 10.21 -25.50
C GLN A 302 -13.24 9.27 -24.75
N VAL A 303 -13.28 9.25 -23.42
CA VAL A 303 -12.44 8.38 -22.58
C VAL A 303 -12.75 6.91 -22.85
N LEU A 304 -14.03 6.52 -22.98
CA LEU A 304 -14.40 5.15 -23.33
C LEU A 304 -13.85 4.73 -24.69
N ASN A 305 -14.00 5.59 -25.70
CA ASN A 305 -13.51 5.29 -27.05
C ASN A 305 -11.99 5.23 -27.12
N TRP A 306 -11.30 6.18 -26.46
CA TRP A 306 -9.83 6.20 -26.40
C TRP A 306 -9.28 4.97 -25.68
N SER A 307 -9.88 4.58 -24.56
CA SER A 307 -9.40 3.46 -23.74
C SER A 307 -9.79 2.07 -24.26
N GLN A 308 -10.45 1.98 -25.41
CA GLN A 308 -10.97 0.72 -25.97
C GLN A 308 -9.86 -0.28 -26.32
N GLU A 309 -8.67 0.21 -26.69
CA GLU A 309 -7.51 -0.64 -26.99
C GLU A 309 -6.88 -1.31 -25.74
N TRP A 310 -7.25 -0.84 -24.54
CA TRP A 310 -6.68 -1.30 -23.26
C TRP A 310 -7.61 -2.25 -22.49
N ILE A 311 -8.60 -2.86 -23.16
CA ILE A 311 -9.54 -3.82 -22.55
C ILE A 311 -9.37 -5.20 -23.19
N ASP A 312 -9.51 -6.24 -22.39
CA ASP A 312 -9.54 -7.62 -22.87
C ASP A 312 -10.89 -8.01 -23.53
N TYR A 313 -11.99 -7.33 -23.17
CA TYR A 313 -13.36 -7.68 -23.59
C TYR A 313 -14.19 -6.44 -24.01
N PRO A 314 -14.09 -6.00 -25.29
CA PRO A 314 -14.76 -4.78 -25.76
C PRO A 314 -16.29 -4.87 -25.84
N ASP A 315 -16.87 -6.06 -25.78
CA ASP A 315 -18.32 -6.26 -25.93
C ASP A 315 -19.14 -5.63 -24.78
N GLN A 316 -18.54 -5.43 -23.60
CA GLN A 316 -19.21 -4.80 -22.44
C GLN A 316 -19.46 -3.30 -22.62
N ASP A 317 -18.73 -2.62 -23.51
CA ASP A 317 -18.85 -1.17 -23.69
C ASP A 317 -20.13 -0.77 -24.40
N SER A 318 -20.66 -1.63 -25.27
CA SER A 318 -21.85 -1.32 -26.05
C SER A 318 -23.08 -1.18 -25.13
N GLU A 319 -23.17 -2.03 -24.12
CA GLU A 319 -24.24 -1.99 -23.12
C GLU A 319 -24.12 -0.77 -22.22
N VAL A 320 -22.93 -0.50 -21.68
CA VAL A 320 -22.70 0.65 -20.79
C VAL A 320 -22.95 1.98 -21.52
N LYS A 321 -22.52 2.11 -22.79
CA LYS A 321 -22.80 3.29 -23.61
C LYS A 321 -24.31 3.47 -23.82
N ALA A 322 -25.03 2.40 -24.16
CA ALA A 322 -26.48 2.47 -24.35
C ALA A 322 -27.22 2.87 -23.06
N GLN A 323 -26.81 2.34 -21.90
CA GLN A 323 -27.38 2.72 -20.60
C GLN A 323 -27.07 4.18 -20.26
N TRP A 324 -25.84 4.64 -20.51
CA TRP A 324 -25.45 6.02 -20.30
C TRP A 324 -26.24 7.00 -21.20
N ASP A 325 -26.43 6.67 -22.48
CA ASP A 325 -27.26 7.47 -23.38
C ASP A 325 -28.70 7.60 -22.88
N GLN A 326 -29.27 6.52 -22.32
CA GLN A 326 -30.58 6.57 -21.68
C GLN A 326 -30.59 7.51 -20.47
N VAL A 327 -29.57 7.45 -19.61
CA VAL A 327 -29.41 8.36 -18.47
C VAL A 327 -29.37 9.81 -18.94
N ILE A 328 -28.57 10.14 -19.96
CA ILE A 328 -28.49 11.50 -20.51
C ILE A 328 -29.82 11.96 -21.11
N MET A 329 -30.53 11.10 -21.85
CA MET A 329 -31.85 11.44 -22.38
C MET A 329 -32.88 11.71 -21.27
N LYS A 330 -32.91 10.87 -20.23
CA LYS A 330 -33.79 11.04 -19.07
C LYS A 330 -33.47 12.33 -18.31
N ASN A 331 -32.19 12.61 -18.07
CA ASN A 331 -31.73 13.81 -17.39
C ASN A 331 -32.07 15.09 -18.16
N LYS A 332 -31.99 15.08 -19.50
CA LYS A 332 -32.46 16.22 -20.32
C LYS A 332 -33.95 16.52 -20.08
N ARG A 333 -34.79 15.48 -20.09
CA ARG A 333 -36.23 15.63 -19.82
C ARG A 333 -36.50 16.09 -18.39
N LEU A 334 -35.78 15.54 -17.41
CA LEU A 334 -35.91 15.92 -16.01
C LEU A 334 -35.48 17.38 -15.79
N TRP A 335 -34.38 17.80 -16.39
CA TRP A 335 -33.89 19.18 -16.35
C TRP A 335 -34.89 20.17 -16.94
N GLU A 336 -35.47 19.87 -18.09
CA GLU A 336 -36.52 20.68 -18.72
C GLU A 336 -37.75 20.83 -17.81
N LYS A 337 -38.18 19.74 -17.17
CA LYS A 337 -39.28 19.78 -16.17
C LYS A 337 -38.92 20.64 -14.95
N LEU A 338 -37.69 20.54 -14.45
CA LEU A 338 -37.25 21.20 -13.23
C LEU A 338 -36.91 22.69 -13.40
N THR A 339 -36.59 23.12 -14.62
CA THR A 339 -36.12 24.49 -14.91
C THR A 339 -37.03 25.26 -15.85
N SER A 340 -38.00 24.61 -16.50
CA SER A 340 -38.88 25.22 -17.51
C SER A 340 -38.13 25.92 -18.65
N LYS A 341 -36.87 25.57 -18.87
CA LYS A 341 -35.98 26.09 -19.92
C LYS A 341 -35.45 24.93 -20.75
N SER A 342 -35.33 25.14 -22.06
CA SER A 342 -34.63 24.21 -22.95
C SER A 342 -33.13 24.21 -22.65
N VAL A 343 -32.48 23.06 -22.78
CA VAL A 343 -31.04 22.91 -22.58
C VAL A 343 -30.29 23.64 -23.71
N THR A 344 -29.92 24.89 -23.49
CA THR A 344 -28.86 25.58 -24.24
C THR A 344 -27.59 25.50 -23.41
N MET A 345 -26.67 24.60 -23.80
CA MET A 345 -25.32 24.55 -23.22
C MET A 345 -24.50 25.70 -23.80
N GLU A 346 -24.61 26.88 -23.20
CA GLU A 346 -23.54 27.88 -23.29
C GLU A 346 -22.51 27.57 -22.21
N GLU A 347 -21.25 27.43 -22.63
CA GLU A 347 -20.05 27.26 -21.78
C GLU A 347 -19.79 28.54 -20.97
N ASN A 348 -20.71 28.91 -20.07
CA ASN A 348 -20.45 29.98 -19.11
C ASN A 348 -19.87 29.36 -17.84
N HIS A 349 -18.56 29.54 -17.68
CA HIS A 349 -17.84 29.44 -16.42
C HIS A 349 -18.40 30.51 -15.47
N GLU A 350 -19.44 30.18 -14.71
CA GLU A 350 -19.78 30.92 -13.49
C GLU A 350 -18.98 30.28 -12.36
N GLU A 351 -17.97 30.99 -11.88
CA GLU A 351 -17.25 30.71 -10.64
C GLU A 351 -18.26 30.77 -9.48
N GLU A 352 -18.60 29.61 -8.88
CA GLU A 352 -19.34 29.58 -7.61
C GLU A 352 -18.33 29.75 -6.47
N SER A 353 -18.55 30.81 -5.68
CA SER A 353 -17.88 31.15 -4.43
C SER A 353 -18.05 30.03 -3.40
N ASP A 354 -16.96 29.46 -2.92
CA ASP A 354 -16.92 28.60 -1.73
C ASP A 354 -17.08 29.49 -0.49
N ASP A 355 -18.24 29.42 0.16
CA ASP A 355 -18.41 29.84 1.54
C ASP A 355 -18.08 28.62 2.43
N GLU A 356 -16.82 28.55 2.89
CA GLU A 356 -16.38 27.66 3.97
C GLU A 356 -16.79 28.33 5.30
N ASP A 357 -17.82 27.80 5.96
CA ASP A 357 -18.12 28.13 7.35
C ASP A 357 -17.13 27.38 8.25
N ASP A 358 -16.15 28.13 8.79
CA ASP A 358 -15.27 27.72 9.89
C ASP A 358 -16.10 27.62 11.19
N GLU A 359 -16.40 26.40 11.65
CA GLU A 359 -16.96 26.17 12.98
C GLU A 359 -15.86 26.02 14.04
N ASP A 360 -15.67 27.14 14.73
CA ASP A 360 -15.46 27.38 16.17
C ASP A 360 -14.74 26.34 17.04
N ASP A 361 -13.69 26.84 17.68
CA ASP A 361 -12.76 26.20 18.59
C ASP A 361 -13.41 26.09 19.98
N HIS A 362 -13.81 24.88 20.39
CA HIS A 362 -14.21 24.63 21.77
C HIS A 362 -13.10 23.89 22.53
N GLU A 363 -12.34 24.67 23.29
CA GLU A 363 -11.53 24.22 24.43
C GLU A 363 -12.41 23.39 25.39
N VAL A 364 -11.98 22.18 25.73
CA VAL A 364 -12.53 21.43 26.86
C VAL A 364 -11.37 20.97 27.73
N ASP A 365 -11.48 21.38 28.99
CA ASP A 365 -10.53 21.25 30.08
C ASP A 365 -10.06 19.82 30.34
N ASP A 366 -8.76 19.71 30.64
CA ASP A 366 -8.13 18.59 31.32
C ASP A 366 -8.67 18.48 32.75
N ASP A 367 -9.30 17.35 33.10
CA ASP A 367 -9.34 16.88 34.48
C ASP A 367 -9.05 15.38 34.54
N ASP A 368 -7.97 15.11 35.27
CA ASP A 368 -7.37 13.85 35.67
C ASP A 368 -8.17 13.22 36.82
N ASP A 369 -8.56 11.94 36.73
CA ASP A 369 -8.39 11.01 37.85
C ASP A 369 -8.47 9.54 37.41
N GLY A 370 -7.66 8.70 38.05
CA GLY A 370 -7.43 7.31 37.70
C GLY A 370 -8.43 6.31 38.30
N GLY A 371 -8.35 5.08 37.80
CA GLY A 371 -9.02 3.92 38.37
C GLY A 371 -8.80 2.67 37.52
N ASP A 372 -8.12 1.68 38.12
CA ASP A 372 -7.88 0.34 37.61
C ASP A 372 -9.16 -0.54 37.60
N ASP A 373 -9.03 -1.68 36.92
CA ASP A 373 -9.74 -2.97 37.07
C ASP A 373 -11.00 -3.26 36.23
N ASP A 374 -10.76 -4.18 35.29
CA ASP A 374 -11.46 -5.44 35.01
C ASP A 374 -12.86 -5.55 34.36
N ASP A 375 -12.89 -6.57 33.50
CA ASP A 375 -13.98 -7.46 33.07
C ASP A 375 -15.06 -7.03 32.06
N ASP A 376 -14.96 -7.72 30.91
CA ASP A 376 -15.98 -8.48 30.18
C ASP A 376 -17.19 -7.84 29.46
N ASP A 377 -17.49 -8.52 28.35
CA ASP A 377 -18.73 -8.68 27.60
C ASP A 377 -19.15 -7.68 26.50
N ASP A 378 -19.12 -8.26 25.29
CA ASP A 378 -20.19 -8.37 24.30
C ASP A 378 -20.47 -7.29 23.23
N ASP A 379 -20.45 -7.84 22.01
CA ASP A 379 -21.33 -7.68 20.86
C ASP A 379 -21.36 -6.38 20.04
N ASP A 380 -20.95 -6.59 18.78
CA ASP A 380 -21.57 -6.18 17.52
C ASP A 380 -22.00 -4.72 17.33
N ASP A 381 -21.39 -4.08 16.32
CA ASP A 381 -22.12 -3.38 15.24
C ASP A 381 -21.11 -3.04 14.12
N ASP A 382 -20.72 -4.07 13.34
CA ASP A 382 -20.05 -3.91 12.05
C ASP A 382 -21.11 -3.62 10.97
N ASP A 383 -21.47 -2.35 10.73
CA ASP A 383 -22.22 -1.97 9.50
C ASP A 383 -22.04 -0.51 9.03
N ASP A 384 -21.30 0.35 9.76
CA ASP A 384 -21.09 1.76 9.38
C ASP A 384 -19.75 2.05 8.67
N ASP A 385 -18.81 1.09 8.66
CA ASP A 385 -17.47 1.27 8.08
C ASP A 385 -17.43 1.21 6.54
N ASP A 386 -18.40 0.54 5.90
CA ASP A 386 -18.45 0.37 4.44
C ASP A 386 -18.89 1.66 3.70
N MET A 387 -19.76 2.47 4.31
CA MET A 387 -20.22 3.74 3.72
C MET A 387 -19.15 4.83 3.76
N MET A 388 -18.35 4.89 4.84
CA MET A 388 -17.23 5.83 4.92
C MET A 388 -16.07 5.43 4.00
N MET A 389 -15.82 4.13 3.81
CA MET A 389 -14.83 3.65 2.84
C MET A 389 -15.24 3.99 1.40
N MET A 390 -16.52 3.85 1.05
CA MET A 390 -17.05 4.20 -0.27
C MET A 390 -16.95 5.71 -0.56
N MET A 391 -17.20 6.55 0.46
CA MET A 391 -17.12 8.00 0.34
C MET A 391 -15.66 8.50 0.24
N MET A 392 -14.72 7.88 0.95
CA MET A 392 -13.28 8.13 0.78
C MET A 392 -12.77 7.69 -0.60
N ILE A 393 -13.21 6.53 -1.11
CA ILE A 393 -12.84 6.08 -2.46
C ILE A 393 -13.40 7.03 -3.52
N MET A 394 -14.63 7.52 -3.38
CA MET A 394 -15.21 8.53 -4.27
C MET A 394 -14.47 9.86 -4.20
N MET A 395 -14.09 10.34 -3.02
CA MET A 395 -13.29 11.57 -2.88
C MET A 395 -11.89 11.41 -3.48
N MET A 396 -11.24 10.26 -3.27
CA MET A 396 -9.92 9.98 -3.87
C MET A 396 -10.00 9.87 -5.39
N MET A 397 -11.05 9.25 -5.94
CA MET A 397 -11.27 9.20 -7.39
C MET A 397 -11.63 10.58 -7.96
N MET A 398 -12.42 11.40 -7.27
CA MET A 398 -12.67 12.79 -7.68
C MET A 398 -11.39 13.63 -7.65
N MET A 399 -10.55 13.48 -6.62
CA MET A 399 -9.27 14.18 -6.54
C MET A 399 -8.27 13.71 -7.60
N MET A 400 -8.22 12.41 -7.91
CA MET A 400 -7.40 11.90 -9.02
C MET A 400 -7.92 12.39 -10.37
N MET A 401 -9.23 12.42 -10.59
CA MET A 401 -9.80 12.95 -11.84
C MET A 401 -9.51 14.45 -12.01
N TYR A 402 -9.55 15.24 -10.93
CA TYR A 402 -9.28 16.69 -11.00
C TYR A 402 -7.79 17.05 -11.08
N ARG A 403 -6.91 16.30 -10.40
CA ARG A 403 -5.48 16.66 -10.27
C ARG A 403 -4.53 15.84 -11.13
N VAL A 404 -4.91 14.66 -11.62
CA VAL A 404 -3.98 13.74 -12.28
C VAL A 404 -4.26 13.66 -13.79
N ILE A 405 -5.53 13.65 -14.19
CA ILE A 405 -5.91 13.56 -15.61
C ILE A 405 -5.35 14.70 -16.48
N PRO A 406 -5.35 15.98 -16.04
CA PRO A 406 -4.76 17.06 -16.85
C PRO A 406 -3.24 16.89 -17.06
N TYR A 407 -2.52 16.44 -16.02
CA TYR A 407 -1.06 16.26 -16.09
C TYR A 407 -0.68 15.03 -16.92
N TYR A 408 -1.49 13.97 -16.88
CA TYR A 408 -1.29 12.79 -17.73
C TYR A 408 -1.65 13.07 -19.19
N PHE A 409 -2.63 13.92 -19.49
CA PHE A 409 -2.95 14.33 -20.86
C PHE A 409 -1.82 15.17 -21.49
N ILE A 410 -1.19 16.04 -20.69
CA ILE A 410 -0.02 16.82 -21.11
C ILE A 410 1.20 15.90 -21.32
N PHE A 411 1.47 15.00 -20.38
CA PHE A 411 2.60 14.06 -20.47
C PHE A 411 2.45 13.06 -21.62
N ILE A 412 1.26 12.50 -21.84
CA ILE A 412 0.97 11.63 -22.98
C ILE A 412 1.09 12.42 -24.29
N SER A 413 0.58 13.66 -24.37
CA SER A 413 0.74 14.49 -25.57
C SER A 413 2.20 14.76 -25.92
N GLU A 414 3.05 15.05 -24.93
CA GLU A 414 4.49 15.26 -25.13
C GLU A 414 5.19 13.96 -25.55
N CYS A 415 4.88 12.82 -24.93
CA CYS A 415 5.43 11.52 -25.30
C CYS A 415 5.03 11.08 -26.72
N THR A 416 3.76 11.23 -27.12
CA THR A 416 3.30 10.86 -28.47
C THR A 416 3.90 11.77 -29.55
N THR A 417 4.13 13.05 -29.21
CA THR A 417 4.79 14.01 -30.12
C THR A 417 6.27 13.67 -30.33
N GLN A 418 6.95 13.20 -29.28
CA GLN A 418 8.34 12.79 -29.35
C GLN A 418 8.52 11.47 -30.14
N ILE A 419 7.65 10.48 -29.91
CA ILE A 419 7.67 9.20 -30.63
C ILE A 419 7.40 9.37 -32.14
N ASN A 420 6.57 10.34 -32.53
CA ASN A 420 6.31 10.62 -33.94
C ASN A 420 7.45 11.41 -34.62
N LYS A 421 8.26 12.15 -33.86
CA LYS A 421 9.48 12.82 -34.39
C LYS A 421 10.61 11.83 -34.66
N ASP A 422 10.74 10.78 -33.84
CA ASP A 422 11.81 9.78 -34.01
C ASP A 422 11.50 8.73 -35.11
N LYS A 423 10.28 8.76 -35.68
CA LYS A 423 9.87 7.92 -36.81
C LYS A 423 9.90 8.63 -38.17
N SER A 424 10.20 9.93 -38.21
CA SER A 424 10.42 10.73 -39.44
C SER A 424 11.89 11.04 -39.62
#